data_AF-A0A382KHQ5-F1
#
_entry.id   AF-A0A382KHQ5-F1
#
_cell.length_a   1.000
_cell.length_b   1.000
_cell.length_c   1.000
_cell.angle_alpha   90.00
_cell.angle_beta   90.00
_cell.angle_gamma   90.00
#
_symmetry.space_group_name_H-M   'P 1'
#
loop_
_entity.id
_entity.type
_entity.pdbx_description
1 polymer ?
#
loop_
_entity_poly.entity_id
_entity_poly.type
_entity_poly.pdbx_seq_one_letter_code
_entity_poly.pdbx_strand_id
1 'polypeptide(L)'
;VNYRVNLNNPLRLGIGTAYNTDCNIFISQAQLFHTTMKGCWKLMSYRIEKDTMGEVRVPAEKYWGAQTERSRNNFKIGGPHHQMPIEIVRGFAYLKKAAAHTNYDLGVLT
;
A
#
# COMPACT_ATOMS: atom_id res chain seq x y z
N VAL A 1 22.20 -11.86 20.87
CA VAL A 1 22.64 -10.45 20.76
C VAL A 1 22.49 -10.04 19.30
N ASN A 2 21.72 -8.98 19.06
CA ASN A 2 21.17 -8.60 17.76
C ASN A 2 22.25 -8.29 16.70
N TYR A 3 22.15 -8.90 15.52
CA TYR A 3 22.94 -8.50 14.34
C TYR A 3 22.26 -7.28 13.70
N ARG A 4 22.87 -6.11 13.84
CA ARG A 4 22.47 -4.88 13.15
C ARG A 4 23.36 -4.72 11.92
N VAL A 5 22.89 -5.15 10.75
CA VAL A 5 23.59 -4.88 9.48
C VAL A 5 23.29 -3.43 9.10
N ASN A 6 24.32 -2.59 9.16
CA ASN A 6 24.26 -1.18 8.78
C ASN A 6 24.44 -1.07 7.26
N LEU A 7 23.41 -0.62 6.54
CA LEU A 7 23.33 -0.62 5.07
C LEU A 7 23.87 0.66 4.39
N ASN A 8 24.70 1.47 5.05
CA ASN A 8 25.03 2.83 4.55
C ASN A 8 26.50 3.09 4.20
N ASN A 9 27.31 2.11 3.77
CA ASN A 9 28.63 2.46 3.22
C ASN A 9 29.18 1.45 2.20
N PRO A 10 28.94 1.63 0.89
CA PRO A 10 29.65 0.90 -0.14
C PRO A 10 30.90 1.70 -0.49
N LEU A 11 32.09 1.24 -0.09
CA LEU A 11 33.40 1.51 -0.72
C LEU A 11 34.53 1.18 0.27
N ARG A 12 35.03 -0.06 0.22
CA ARG A 12 36.44 -0.36 0.46
C ARG A 12 36.79 -1.70 -0.18
N LEU A 13 37.16 -1.61 -1.45
CA LEU A 13 37.98 -2.61 -2.12
C LEU A 13 39.36 -2.62 -1.45
N GLY A 14 39.73 -3.76 -0.86
CA GLY A 14 41.08 -4.05 -0.38
C GLY A 14 41.59 -5.28 -1.11
N ILE A 15 42.61 -5.08 -1.94
CA ILE A 15 43.24 -6.03 -2.85
C ILE A 15 44.20 -6.92 -2.05
N GLY A 16 44.27 -8.23 -2.33
CA GLY A 16 45.24 -9.13 -1.70
C GLY A 16 45.27 -10.56 -2.23
N THR A 17 46.12 -10.77 -3.25
CA THR A 17 46.91 -11.99 -3.58
C THR A 17 46.22 -13.29 -4.05
N ALA A 18 46.33 -13.51 -5.37
CA ALA A 18 46.90 -14.69 -6.05
C ALA A 18 46.50 -16.11 -5.62
N TYR A 19 45.71 -16.77 -6.47
CA TYR A 19 46.08 -18.07 -7.04
C TYR A 19 45.51 -18.20 -8.45
N ASN A 20 46.42 -18.39 -9.40
CA ASN A 20 46.16 -18.72 -10.78
C ASN A 20 45.86 -20.23 -10.82
N THR A 21 44.72 -20.63 -11.38
CA THR A 21 44.56 -21.64 -12.45
C THR A 21 43.12 -22.16 -12.45
N ASP A 22 42.56 -22.22 -13.65
CA ASP A 22 41.45 -23.07 -14.06
C ASP A 22 40.07 -22.76 -13.47
N CYS A 23 39.24 -22.10 -14.28
CA CYS A 23 38.04 -22.76 -14.84
C CYS A 23 37.24 -21.76 -15.68
N ASN A 24 37.49 -21.81 -16.99
CA ASN A 24 36.66 -21.24 -18.05
C ASN A 24 35.27 -21.93 -18.15
N ILE A 25 34.58 -22.22 -17.04
CA ILE A 25 33.33 -23.01 -17.03
C ILE A 25 32.18 -22.34 -16.25
N PHE A 26 32.24 -21.03 -15.96
CA PHE A 26 31.09 -20.35 -15.32
C PHE A 26 30.64 -19.04 -15.97
N ILE A 27 30.98 -18.80 -17.24
CA ILE A 27 30.38 -17.72 -18.05
C ILE A 27 29.09 -18.23 -18.75
N SER A 28 28.21 -18.93 -18.03
CA SER A 28 26.94 -19.40 -18.62
C SER A 28 25.74 -19.39 -17.66
N GLN A 29 25.83 -18.80 -16.46
CA GLN A 29 24.67 -18.72 -15.56
C GLN A 29 24.43 -17.34 -14.92
N ALA A 30 25.12 -16.29 -15.34
CA ALA A 30 24.92 -14.94 -14.77
C ALA A 30 23.87 -14.08 -15.51
N GLN A 31 23.30 -14.54 -16.63
CA GLN A 31 22.40 -13.73 -17.48
C GLN A 31 20.93 -14.18 -17.51
N LEU A 32 20.48 -15.00 -16.54
CA LEU A 32 19.05 -15.37 -16.42
C LEU A 32 18.39 -14.99 -15.09
N PHE A 33 19.10 -14.30 -14.19
CA PHE A 33 18.54 -13.86 -12.90
C PHE A 33 18.10 -12.39 -12.83
N HIS A 34 18.24 -11.63 -13.92
CA HIS A 34 17.91 -10.19 -13.92
C HIS A 34 16.50 -9.84 -14.41
N THR A 35 15.65 -10.81 -14.79
CA THR A 35 14.37 -10.51 -15.48
C THR A 35 13.09 -10.86 -14.69
N THR A 36 13.18 -11.34 -13.45
CA THR A 36 12.00 -11.70 -12.64
C THR A 36 11.81 -10.89 -11.35
N MET A 37 12.58 -9.83 -11.13
CA MET A 37 12.34 -8.87 -10.04
C MET A 37 11.98 -7.46 -10.51
N LYS A 38 11.20 -7.34 -11.60
CA LYS A 38 10.30 -6.19 -11.83
C LYS A 38 8.94 -6.41 -11.15
N GLY A 39 8.93 -7.07 -9.99
CA GLY A 39 7.79 -7.08 -9.10
C GLY A 39 7.61 -5.68 -8.54
N CYS A 40 6.76 -4.91 -9.23
CA CYS A 40 6.31 -3.56 -8.92
C CYS A 40 6.32 -3.29 -7.40
N TRP A 41 7.33 -2.59 -6.91
CA TRP A 41 7.30 -1.98 -5.58
C TRP A 41 6.21 -0.90 -5.66
N LYS A 42 4.98 -1.26 -5.31
CA LYS A 42 3.91 -0.28 -5.22
C LYS A 42 4.25 0.62 -4.04
N LEU A 43 4.84 1.78 -4.31
CA LEU A 43 4.86 2.88 -3.36
C LEU A 43 3.42 3.12 -2.95
N MET A 44 3.07 2.73 -1.73
CA MET A 44 1.77 3.09 -1.16
C MET A 44 1.76 4.61 -1.02
N SER A 45 1.16 5.28 -2.00
CA SER A 45 0.91 6.71 -1.96
C SER A 45 -0.23 6.98 -0.98
N TYR A 46 -0.04 7.96 -0.10
CA TYR A 46 -1.02 8.37 0.89
C TYR A 46 -1.44 9.82 0.62
N ARG A 47 -2.72 10.10 0.78
CA ARG A 47 -3.24 11.46 0.89
C ARG A 47 -3.53 11.78 2.36
N ILE A 48 -3.31 13.03 2.74
CA ILE A 48 -3.60 13.50 4.10
C ILE A 48 -4.98 14.13 4.07
N GLU A 49 -5.90 13.59 4.87
CA GLU A 49 -7.22 14.14 5.07
C GLU A 49 -7.38 14.64 6.51
N LYS A 50 -8.15 15.70 6.71
CA LYS A 50 -8.42 16.27 8.04
C LYS A 50 -9.88 16.07 8.40
N ASP A 51 -10.11 15.49 9.58
CA ASP A 51 -11.41 15.40 10.24
C ASP A 51 -11.38 16.30 11.50
N THR A 52 -12.50 16.42 12.19
CA THR A 52 -12.67 17.11 13.48
C THR A 52 -11.67 16.67 14.56
N MET A 53 -11.20 15.42 14.51
CA MET A 53 -10.20 14.85 15.43
C MET A 53 -8.75 15.01 14.97
N GLY A 54 -8.49 15.71 13.86
CA GLY A 54 -7.15 15.93 13.31
C GLY A 54 -6.87 15.21 11.99
N GLU A 55 -5.59 15.14 11.64
CA GLU A 55 -5.11 14.60 10.36
C GLU A 55 -5.01 13.07 10.36
N VAL A 56 -5.37 12.46 9.22
CA VAL A 56 -5.36 11.02 8.99
C VAL A 56 -4.73 10.73 7.63
N ARG A 57 -3.80 9.77 7.59
CA ARG A 57 -3.19 9.29 6.34
C ARG A 57 -4.08 8.23 5.72
N VAL A 58 -4.62 8.51 4.55
CA VAL A 58 -5.52 7.60 3.81
C VAL A 58 -4.80 7.13 2.54
N PRO A 59 -4.83 5.82 2.20
CA PRO A 59 -4.22 5.34 0.96
C PRO A 59 -4.88 6.00 -0.27
N ALA A 60 -4.08 6.55 -1.19
CA ALA A 60 -4.56 7.33 -2.34
C ALA A 60 -5.44 6.51 -3.31
N GLU A 61 -5.25 5.19 -3.35
CA GLU A 61 -5.99 4.25 -4.20
C GLU A 61 -7.40 3.90 -3.70
N LYS A 62 -7.80 4.40 -2.52
CA LYS A 62 -9.06 4.03 -1.86
C LYS A 62 -10.05 5.19 -1.85
N TYR A 63 -11.32 4.89 -2.09
CA TYR A 63 -12.38 5.89 -2.19
C TYR A 63 -12.90 6.42 -0.84
N TRP A 64 -12.64 5.72 0.27
CA TRP A 64 -13.09 6.17 1.59
C TRP A 64 -12.17 7.23 2.18
N GLY A 65 -12.68 8.08 3.07
CA GLY A 65 -11.92 9.17 3.69
C GLY A 65 -11.45 8.91 5.14
N ALA A 66 -11.07 9.99 5.82
CA ALA A 66 -10.48 10.00 7.17
C ALA A 66 -11.33 9.28 8.23
N GLN A 67 -12.65 9.49 8.22
CA GLN A 67 -13.55 8.89 9.21
C GLN A 67 -13.58 7.35 9.10
N THR A 68 -13.69 6.84 7.88
CA THR A 68 -13.67 5.39 7.63
C THR A 68 -12.30 4.79 7.96
N GLU A 69 -11.22 5.49 7.65
CA GLU A 69 -9.87 5.04 7.98
C GLU A 69 -9.67 4.92 9.50
N ARG A 70 -10.20 5.89 10.27
CA ARG A 70 -10.18 5.81 11.74
C ARG A 70 -11.03 4.65 12.26
N SER A 71 -12.21 4.42 11.69
CA SER A 71 -13.06 3.28 12.04
C SER A 71 -12.33 1.95 11.82
N ARG A 72 -11.65 1.77 10.68
CA ARG A 72 -10.83 0.59 10.39
C ARG A 72 -9.70 0.39 11.39
N ASN A 73 -9.09 1.49 11.86
CA ASN A 73 -8.01 1.42 12.85
C ASN A 73 -8.52 1.10 14.26
N ASN A 74 -9.71 1.57 14.62
CA ASN A 74 -10.31 1.35 15.93
C ASN A 74 -10.98 -0.03 16.04
N PHE A 75 -11.64 -0.51 14.99
CA PHE A 75 -12.46 -1.72 15.00
C PHE A 75 -11.85 -2.85 14.18
N LYS A 76 -10.72 -3.39 14.66
CA LYS A 76 -10.03 -4.54 14.03
C LYS A 76 -10.57 -5.89 14.53
N ILE A 77 -11.87 -5.99 14.71
CA ILE A 77 -12.54 -7.14 15.34
C ILE A 77 -13.34 -7.88 14.27
N GLY A 78 -13.38 -9.21 14.32
CA GLY A 78 -14.36 -10.01 13.56
C GLY A 78 -13.94 -10.52 12.17
N GLY A 79 -12.69 -10.36 11.73
CA GLY A 79 -12.23 -11.01 10.49
C GLY A 79 -13.11 -10.74 9.25
N PRO A 80 -13.01 -11.57 8.19
CA PRO A 80 -13.78 -11.36 6.95
C PRO A 80 -15.28 -11.59 7.08
N HIS A 81 -15.72 -12.43 8.02
CA HIS A 81 -17.12 -12.83 8.15
C HIS A 81 -18.00 -11.82 8.89
N HIS A 82 -17.41 -10.92 9.69
CA HIS A 82 -18.15 -9.87 10.40
C HIS A 82 -18.08 -8.51 9.68
N GLN A 83 -17.80 -8.52 8.38
CA GLN A 83 -17.92 -7.32 7.56
C GLN A 83 -19.38 -7.00 7.27
N MET A 84 -19.66 -5.72 7.04
CA MET A 84 -21.00 -5.28 6.65
C MET A 84 -21.45 -6.00 5.36
N PRO A 85 -22.64 -6.66 5.35
CA PRO A 85 -23.16 -7.31 4.16
C PRO A 85 -23.33 -6.33 3.00
N ILE A 86 -23.11 -6.81 1.78
CA ILE A 86 -23.14 -5.97 0.57
C ILE A 86 -24.54 -5.40 0.30
N GLU A 87 -25.57 -6.11 0.74
CA GLU A 87 -26.98 -5.72 0.65
C GLU A 87 -27.24 -4.41 1.39
N ILE A 88 -26.64 -4.25 2.58
CA ILE A 88 -26.76 -3.02 3.37
C ILE A 88 -26.04 -1.86 2.67
N VAL A 89 -24.85 -2.11 2.12
CA VAL A 89 -24.10 -1.09 1.36
C VAL A 89 -24.89 -0.62 0.14
N ARG A 90 -25.52 -1.56 -0.60
CA ARG A 90 -26.40 -1.22 -1.73
C ARG A 90 -27.63 -0.43 -1.27
N GLY A 91 -28.23 -0.81 -0.15
CA GLY A 91 -29.35 -0.07 0.46
C GLY A 91 -28.99 1.39 0.73
N PHE A 92 -27.81 1.64 1.31
CA PHE A 92 -27.31 3.01 1.52
C PHE A 92 -27.05 3.76 0.20
N ALA A 93 -26.56 3.07 -0.83
CA ALA A 93 -26.35 3.69 -2.14
C ALA A 93 -27.69 4.17 -2.75
N TYR A 94 -28.74 3.35 -2.69
CA TYR A 94 -30.08 3.75 -3.16
C TYR A 94 -30.65 4.90 -2.32
N LEU A 95 -30.52 4.83 -0.99
CA LEU A 95 -30.98 5.88 -0.09
C LEU A 95 -30.32 7.23 -0.41
N LYS A 96 -28.99 7.24 -0.58
CA LYS A 96 -28.24 8.46 -0.88
C LYS A 96 -28.51 8.97 -2.29
N LYS A 97 -28.75 8.09 -3.26
CA LYS A 97 -29.20 8.48 -4.60
C LYS A 97 -30.55 9.20 -4.55
N ALA A 98 -31.55 8.62 -3.87
CA ALA A 98 -32.86 9.23 -3.74
C ALA A 98 -32.78 10.59 -3.03
N ALA A 99 -32.02 10.67 -1.92
CA ALA A 99 -31.81 11.93 -1.21
C ALA A 99 -31.13 13.00 -2.05
N ALA A 100 -30.14 12.62 -2.88
CA ALA A 100 -29.47 13.56 -3.79
C ALA A 100 -30.44 14.12 -4.85
N HIS A 101 -31.29 13.27 -5.44
CA HIS A 101 -32.31 13.72 -6.39
C HIS A 101 -33.29 14.71 -5.75
N THR A 102 -33.87 14.36 -4.60
CA THR A 102 -34.80 15.26 -3.90
C THR A 102 -34.14 16.58 -3.48
N ASN A 103 -32.88 16.54 -3.02
CA ASN A 103 -32.16 17.77 -2.65
C ASN A 103 -31.82 18.64 -3.86
N TYR A 104 -31.58 18.03 -5.03
CA TYR A 104 -31.38 18.74 -6.28
C TYR A 104 -32.68 19.40 -6.75
N ASP A 105 -33.80 18.67 -6.70
CA ASP A 105 -35.13 19.20 -7.08
C ASP A 105 -35.56 20.36 -6.17
N LEU A 106 -35.16 20.33 -4.90
CA LEU A 106 -35.40 21.41 -3.93
C LEU A 106 -34.39 22.56 -4.04
N GLY A 107 -33.37 22.46 -4.90
CA GLY A 107 -32.32 23.49 -5.07
C GLY A 107 -31.35 23.62 -3.89
N VAL A 108 -31.30 22.63 -2.99
CA VAL A 108 -30.40 22.62 -1.81
C VAL A 108 -29.04 22.01 -2.16
N LEU A 109 -28.98 21.21 -3.22
CA LEU A 109 -27.77 20.59 -3.76
C LEU A 109 -27.65 20.92 -5.24
N THR A 110 -26.50 21.44 -5.66
CA THR A 110 -26.18 21.81 -7.06
C THR A 110 -25.37 20.75 -7.77
#